data_AF-A0A4Q6DW00-F1
#
_entry.id   AF-A0A4Q6DW00-F1
#
_cell.length_a   1.000
_cell.length_b   1.000
_cell.length_c   1.000
_cell.angle_alpha   90.00
_cell.angle_beta   90.00
_cell.angle_gamma   90.00
#
_symmetry.space_group_name_H-M   'P 1'
#
loop_
_entity.id
_entity.type
_entity.pdbx_description
1 polymer ?
#
loop_
_entity_poly.entity_id
_entity_poly.type
_entity_poly.pdbx_seq_one_letter_code
_entity_poly.pdbx_strand_id
1 'polypeptide(L)'
;FGFYLLYKDGAQKTIDGTYKVIDDNYYTESIVKAVNTPMIGKTYTIKYQIQDSLLIMSGTYDSPNGKVNYSETWVKVNPKIVASVAHKLSDTN
;
A
#
# COMPACT_ATOMS: atom_id res chain seq x y z
N PHE A 1 1.60 7.82 -3.71
CA PHE A 1 0.64 6.99 -2.95
C PHE A 1 1.01 7.06 -1.48
N GLY A 2 0.16 6.59 -0.57
CA GLY A 2 0.47 6.54 0.86
C GLY A 2 -0.11 5.29 1.50
N PHE A 3 0.73 4.51 2.17
CA PHE A 3 0.31 3.31 2.90
C PHE A 3 0.21 3.65 4.39
N TYR A 4 -0.89 3.23 5.02
CA TYR A 4 -1.14 3.44 6.44
C TYR A 4 -1.42 2.10 7.12
N LEU A 5 -0.74 1.83 8.22
CA LEU A 5 -1.13 0.76 9.15
C LEU A 5 -2.00 1.36 10.26
N LEU A 6 -3.15 0.75 10.50
CA LEU A 6 -4.03 1.10 11.61
C LEU A 6 -3.53 0.37 12.86
N TYR A 7 -2.79 1.08 13.72
CA TYR A 7 -2.49 0.61 15.05
C TYR A 7 -3.58 1.04 16.02
N LYS A 8 -3.61 0.43 17.21
CA LYS A 8 -4.52 0.81 18.31
C LYS A 8 -4.38 2.28 18.73
N ASP A 9 -3.26 2.89 18.36
CA ASP A 9 -2.82 4.23 18.75
C ASP A 9 -2.99 5.25 17.60
N GLY A 10 -3.58 4.84 16.48
CA GLY A 10 -3.82 5.68 15.30
C GLY A 10 -3.21 5.13 14.01
N ALA A 11 -3.51 5.82 12.90
CA ALA A 11 -2.98 5.48 11.58
C ALA A 11 -1.54 6.03 11.42
N GLN A 12 -0.57 5.15 11.17
CA GLN A 12 0.80 5.56 10.89
C GLN A 12 1.13 5.33 9.41
N LYS A 13 1.64 6.37 8.74
CA LYS A 13 2.13 6.27 7.37
C LYS A 13 3.42 5.44 7.35
N THR A 14 3.42 4.32 6.62
CA THR A 14 4.53 3.37 6.60
C THR A 14 5.40 3.48 5.36
N ILE A 15 4.85 3.95 4.24
CA ILE A 15 5.55 4.13 2.98
C ILE A 15 5.02 5.40 2.28
N ASP A 16 5.94 6.14 1.66
CA ASP A 16 5.69 7.32 0.86
C ASP A 16 6.49 7.28 -0.45
N GLY A 17 5.88 7.75 -1.54
CA GLY A 17 6.49 7.67 -2.85
C GLY A 17 5.59 8.09 -4.00
N THR A 18 6.12 7.93 -5.21
CA THR A 18 5.40 8.19 -6.47
C THR A 18 5.21 6.87 -7.22
N TYR A 19 4.14 6.78 -8.00
CA TYR A 19 3.92 5.63 -8.87
C TYR A 19 3.74 6.07 -10.32
N LYS A 20 3.97 5.14 -11.24
CA LYS A 20 3.73 5.31 -12.67
C LYS A 20 3.27 3.98 -13.26
N VAL A 21 2.10 3.98 -13.91
CA VAL A 21 1.63 2.83 -14.69
C VAL A 21 2.50 2.72 -15.95
N ILE A 22 3.00 1.52 -16.23
CA ILE A 22 3.78 1.23 -17.44
C ILE A 22 2.84 0.69 -18.52
N ASP A 23 2.10 -0.37 -18.18
CA ASP A 23 1.15 -1.06 -19.05
C ASP A 23 0.04 -1.72 -18.21
N ASP A 24 -0.81 -2.52 -18.86
CA ASP A 24 -1.97 -3.18 -18.25
C ASP A 24 -1.64 -4.15 -17.10
N ASN A 25 -0.38 -4.59 -16.99
CA ASN A 25 0.06 -5.59 -16.02
C ASN A 25 1.19 -5.09 -15.11
N TYR A 26 1.78 -3.92 -15.38
CA TYR A 26 2.94 -3.42 -14.63
C TYR A 26 2.84 -1.94 -14.28
N TYR A 27 3.26 -1.62 -13.05
CA TYR A 27 3.50 -0.24 -12.62
C TYR A 27 4.81 -0.16 -11.83
N THR A 28 5.35 1.05 -11.68
CA THR A 28 6.51 1.30 -10.83
C THR A 28 6.13 2.08 -9.58
N GLU A 29 6.82 1.82 -8.47
CA GLU A 29 6.81 2.65 -7.26
C GLU A 29 8.22 3.15 -6.95
N SER A 30 8.40 4.46 -6.86
CA SER A 30 9.63 5.10 -6.41
C SER A 30 9.47 5.56 -4.95
N ILE A 31 10.26 4.97 -4.06
CA ILE A 31 10.10 5.10 -2.60
C ILE A 31 10.94 6.24 -2.05
N VAL A 32 10.31 7.19 -1.37
CA VAL A 32 10.96 8.34 -0.70
C VAL A 32 11.03 8.13 0.81
N LYS A 33 10.06 7.46 1.41
CA LYS A 33 10.07 7.05 2.83
C LYS A 33 9.50 5.64 2.96
N ALA A 34 10.07 4.83 3.84
CA ALA A 34 9.55 3.52 4.20
C ALA A 34 10.00 3.14 5.61
N VAL A 35 9.19 2.37 6.33
CA VAL A 35 9.63 1.70 7.58
C VAL A 35 10.72 0.67 7.30
N ASN A 36 10.70 0.03 6.13
CA ASN A 36 11.75 -0.85 5.67
C ASN A 36 12.84 -0.03 4.96
N THR A 37 13.83 0.43 5.72
CA THR A 37 14.87 1.38 5.28
C THR A 37 15.58 1.01 3.96
N PRO A 38 15.93 -0.27 3.67
CA PRO A 38 16.56 -0.65 2.40
C PRO A 38 15.73 -0.32 1.15
N MET A 39 14.42 -0.08 1.28
CA MET A 39 13.57 0.31 0.17
C MET A 39 13.73 1.77 -0.23
N ILE A 40 14.24 2.64 0.64
CA ILE A 40 14.29 4.08 0.43
C ILE A 40 15.23 4.42 -0.73
N GLY A 41 14.78 5.29 -1.64
CA GLY A 41 15.53 5.70 -2.82
C GLY A 41 15.52 4.67 -3.96
N LYS A 42 14.81 3.55 -3.80
CA LYS A 42 14.66 2.52 -4.85
C LYS A 42 13.38 2.72 -5.65
N THR A 43 13.40 2.19 -6.86
CA THR A 43 12.22 2.05 -7.71
C THR A 43 11.95 0.59 -7.97
N TYR A 44 10.73 0.14 -7.70
CA TYR A 44 10.30 -1.24 -7.87
C TYR A 44 9.29 -1.34 -9.00
N THR A 45 9.47 -2.32 -9.88
CA THR A 45 8.45 -2.71 -10.86
C THR A 45 7.58 -3.78 -10.25
N ILE A 46 6.28 -3.55 -10.23
CA ILE A 46 5.27 -4.38 -9.57
C ILE A 46 4.31 -4.90 -10.63
N LYS A 47 4.11 -6.22 -10.64
CA LYS A 47 3.12 -6.85 -11.49
C LYS A 47 1.76 -6.76 -10.79
N TYR A 48 0.73 -6.35 -11.50
CA TYR A 48 -0.61 -6.23 -10.95
C TYR A 48 -1.69 -6.73 -11.92
N GLN A 49 -2.86 -7.00 -11.37
CA GLN A 49 -4.09 -7.26 -12.10
C GLN A 49 -5.25 -6.66 -11.29
N ILE A 50 -6.19 -6.02 -12.00
CA ILE A 50 -7.44 -5.54 -11.39
C ILE A 50 -8.56 -6.51 -11.80
N GLN A 51 -9.27 -7.04 -10.82
CA GLN A 51 -10.46 -7.87 -11.02
C GLN A 51 -11.58 -7.33 -10.14
N ASP A 52 -12.62 -6.79 -10.75
CA ASP A 52 -13.73 -6.11 -10.07
C ASP A 52 -13.25 -5.01 -9.11
N SER A 53 -13.40 -5.23 -7.80
CA SER A 53 -12.96 -4.31 -6.73
C SER A 53 -11.62 -4.70 -6.11
N LEU A 54 -10.94 -5.70 -6.66
CA LEU A 54 -9.68 -6.22 -6.16
C LEU A 54 -8.52 -5.79 -7.05
N LEU A 55 -7.45 -5.35 -6.40
CA LEU A 55 -6.13 -5.16 -7.00
C LEU A 55 -5.23 -6.26 -6.43
N ILE A 56 -4.87 -7.22 -7.27
CA ILE A 56 -3.97 -8.31 -6.93
C ILE A 56 -2.59 -7.92 -7.47
N MET A 57 -1.56 -8.00 -6.64
CA MET A 57 -0.22 -7.64 -7.06
C MET A 57 0.84 -8.55 -6.48
N SER A 58 1.98 -8.60 -7.16
CA SER A 58 3.17 -9.34 -6.73
C SER A 58 4.42 -8.58 -7.15
N GLY A 59 5.46 -8.73 -6.33
CA GLY A 59 6.73 -8.07 -6.59
C GLY A 59 7.83 -8.60 -5.70
N THR A 60 8.94 -7.87 -5.73
CA THR A 60 10.08 -8.11 -4.85
C THR A 60 10.48 -6.81 -4.18
N TYR A 61 10.94 -6.88 -2.94
CA TYR A 61 11.54 -5.73 -2.26
C TYR A 61 12.85 -6.11 -1.57
N ASP A 62 13.72 -5.12 -1.37
CA ASP A 62 14.97 -5.31 -0.63
C ASP A 62 14.69 -5.23 0.88
N SER A 63 15.09 -6.27 1.63
CA SER A 63 15.04 -6.30 3.10
C SER A 63 16.47 -6.35 3.68
N PRO A 64 16.65 -6.12 4.99
CA PRO A 64 17.95 -6.31 5.63
C PRO A 64 18.51 -7.73 5.47
N ASN A 65 17.64 -8.73 5.25
CA ASN A 65 18.00 -10.14 5.12
C ASN A 65 18.06 -10.61 3.65
N GLY A 66 18.04 -9.67 2.69
CA GLY A 66 18.04 -9.97 1.26
C GLY A 66 16.69 -9.72 0.58
N LYS A 67 16.58 -10.14 -0.67
CA LYS A 67 15.37 -9.93 -1.49
C LYS A 67 14.22 -10.81 -1.01
N VAL A 68 13.05 -10.19 -0.86
CA VAL A 68 11.82 -10.87 -0.45
C VAL A 68 10.80 -10.78 -1.57
N ASN A 69 10.21 -11.91 -1.92
CA ASN A 69 9.04 -11.96 -2.80
C ASN A 69 7.78 -11.73 -1.98
N TYR A 70 6.83 -10.96 -2.51
CA TYR A 70 5.56 -10.71 -1.85
C TYR A 70 4.40 -10.82 -2.82
N SER A 71 3.22 -11.05 -2.24
CA SER A 71 1.93 -10.97 -2.93
C SER A 71 0.95 -10.24 -2.03
N GLU A 72 0.22 -9.28 -2.60
CA GLU A 72 -0.76 -8.48 -1.89
C GLU A 72 -2.10 -8.49 -2.64
N THR A 73 -3.19 -8.34 -1.88
CA THR A 73 -4.53 -8.11 -2.43
C THR A 73 -5.12 -6.91 -1.74
N TRP A 74 -5.45 -5.90 -2.54
CA TRP A 74 -6.02 -4.63 -2.09
C TRP A 74 -7.48 -4.57 -2.52
N VAL A 75 -8.35 -4.14 -1.61
CA VAL A 75 -9.77 -3.92 -1.90
C VAL A 75 -9.99 -2.44 -2.14
N LYS A 76 -10.61 -2.09 -3.26
CA LYS A 76 -11.07 -0.73 -3.53
C LYS A 76 -12.16 -0.37 -2.53
N VAL A 77 -11.84 0.50 -1.59
CA VAL A 77 -12.81 0.94 -0.59
C VAL A 77 -13.70 2.04 -1.17
N ASN A 78 -15.02 1.86 -1.10
CA ASN A 78 -15.95 2.92 -1.42
C ASN A 78 -15.98 3.94 -0.25
N PRO A 79 -15.67 5.23 -0.48
CA PRO A 79 -15.61 6.24 0.58
C PRO A 79 -16.91 6.36 1.38
N LYS A 80 -18.07 5.98 0.82
CA LYS A 80 -19.36 5.97 1.53
C LYS A 80 -19.44 4.93 2.67
N ILE A 81 -18.63 3.88 2.64
CA ILE A 81 -18.61 2.83 3.67
C ILE A 81 -17.69 3.19 4.84
N VAL A 82 -16.61 3.94 4.59
CA VAL A 82 -15.62 4.29 5.65
C VAL A 82 -16.16 5.35 6.60
N ALA A 83 -16.98 6.29 6.11
CA ALA A 83 -17.59 7.33 6.93
C ALA A 83 -18.51 6.77 8.02
N SER A 84 -19.19 5.63 7.78
CA SER A 84 -20.10 5.04 8.77
C SER A 84 -19.38 4.32 9.92
N VAL A 85 -18.13 3.89 9.71
CA VAL A 85 -17.30 3.28 10.76
C VAL A 85 -16.66 4.34 11.66
N ALA A 86 -16.24 5.48 11.07
CA ALA A 86 -15.69 6.60 11.83
C ALA A 86 -16.74 7.27 12.75
N HIS A 87 -17.98 7.40 12.28
CA HIS A 87 -19.07 8.00 13.08
C HIS A 87 -19.47 7.16 14.30
N LYS A 88 -19.36 5.83 14.23
CA LYS A 88 -19.71 4.96 15.37
C LYS A 88 -18.73 5.02 16.54
N LEU A 89 -17.52 5.54 16.33
CA LEU A 89 -16.50 5.68 17.38
C LEU A 89 -16.60 7.01 18.14
N SER A 90 -17.24 8.04 17.56
CA SER A 90 -17.45 9.34 18.22
C SER A 90 -18.66 9.36 19.16
N ASP A 91 -19.60 8.43 19.01
CA ASP A 91 -20.88 8.42 19.73
C ASP A 91 -20.84 7.60 21.04
N THR A 92 -19.66 7.13 21.46
CA THR A 92 -19.46 6.31 22.68
C THR A 92 -18.57 6.95 23.75
N ASN A 93 -18.38 8.27 23.74
CA ASN A 93 -17.76 9.01 24.84
C ASN A 93 -18.78 9.88 25.57
#